data_AF-A0A6D2YBC1-F1
#
_entry.id   AF-A0A6D2YBC1-F1
#
_cell.length_a   1.000
_cell.length_b   1.000
_cell.length_c   1.000
_cell.angle_alpha   90.00
_cell.angle_beta   90.00
_cell.angle_gamma   90.00
#
_symmetry.space_group_name_H-M   'P 1'
#
loop_
_entity.id
_entity.type
_entity.pdbx_description
1 polymer ?
#
loop_
_entity_poly.entity_id
_entity_poly.type
_entity_poly.pdbx_seq_one_letter_code
_entity_poly.pdbx_strand_id
1 'polypeptide(L)'
;MWLGRRALCALVLLLACASLGLLYASTRDAPGLRVPLAPWAPPQSPRRPELPDLAPEPRYAHIPVRIKEQVVGSQSPADQLLIAPANSPLQYPLQGVEVQPLRSILVPGLSLQAASGQEVYQVNLTASLGTWDVAGEVTGVTLTGEGQADLTLVSPGLDQLNRQLQLVTYSSRSYQTNTADTVRFSTEGHEAAFTIRIRHPPNPRLYPPGSLPQGAQYNISALVTIATKTFLRYDRLRALITSIRRFYPTVTVVIADDSDKPERVSGPYVEHYLMPFGKGWFAGRNLAVSQVTTKYVLWVDDDFVFTARTRLERLVDVLERTPLDLVGGAVREISGFATTYRQLLSVEPGAPGLGNCLRQRRGFHHELVGFPGCVVTDGVVNFFLARTDKVREVGFDPRLSRVAHLEFFLDGLGSLRVGSCSDVVVDHASKLKLPWTSRDAGAETYARYRYPGSLDESQMAKHRLLFFKHRLQCMTSQ
;
A
#
# COMPACT_ATOMS: atom_id res chain seq x y z
N MET A 1 46.37 38.10 45.53
CA MET A 1 45.81 36.74 45.27
C MET A 1 45.53 36.51 43.78
N TRP A 2 46.55 36.59 42.91
CA TRP A 2 46.38 36.43 41.45
C TRP A 2 47.35 35.41 40.81
N LEU A 3 47.99 34.56 41.63
CA LEU A 3 48.82 33.44 41.14
C LEU A 3 48.10 32.08 41.16
N GLY A 4 46.98 31.93 41.88
CA GLY A 4 46.32 30.63 42.07
C GLY A 4 45.57 30.08 40.86
N ARG A 5 44.96 30.94 40.02
CA ARG A 5 44.11 30.48 38.90
C ARG A 5 44.88 29.97 37.68
N ARG A 6 46.05 30.56 37.38
CA ARG A 6 46.88 30.11 36.24
C ARG A 6 47.57 28.77 36.53
N ALA A 7 48.02 28.58 37.76
CA ALA A 7 48.57 27.29 38.20
C ALA A 7 47.51 26.18 38.17
N LEU A 8 46.26 26.48 38.54
CA LEU A 8 45.16 25.52 38.47
C LEU A 8 44.82 25.11 37.03
N CYS A 9 44.75 26.07 36.10
CA CYS A 9 44.48 25.75 34.69
C CYS A 9 45.61 24.94 34.04
N ALA A 10 46.88 25.23 34.36
CA ALA A 10 48.01 24.45 33.88
C ALA A 10 47.99 23.01 34.42
N LEU A 11 47.62 22.84 35.70
CA LEU A 11 47.50 21.51 36.31
C LEU A 11 46.36 20.69 35.67
N VAL A 12 45.22 21.31 35.38
CA VAL A 12 44.08 20.64 34.72
C VAL A 12 44.43 20.23 33.28
N LEU A 13 45.15 21.07 32.54
CA LEU A 13 45.62 20.73 31.19
C LEU A 13 46.65 19.60 31.20
N LEU A 14 47.57 19.59 32.16
CA LEU A 14 48.55 18.50 32.31
C LEU A 14 47.87 17.17 32.67
N LEU A 15 46.86 17.20 33.56
CA LEU A 15 46.08 16.02 33.91
C LEU A 15 45.24 15.51 32.73
N ALA A 16 44.65 16.42 31.93
CA ALA A 16 43.93 16.04 30.72
C ALA A 16 44.85 15.39 29.68
N CYS A 17 46.02 15.96 29.43
CA CYS A 17 47.01 15.39 28.50
C CYS A 17 47.57 14.04 28.98
N ALA A 18 47.81 13.88 30.29
CA ALA A 18 48.25 12.61 30.86
C ALA A 18 47.16 11.52 30.75
N SER A 19 45.89 11.89 30.96
CA SER A 19 44.76 10.96 30.81
C SER A 19 44.53 10.51 29.36
N LEU A 20 44.74 11.39 28.38
CA LEU A 20 44.70 11.04 26.95
C LEU A 20 45.90 10.18 26.53
N GLY A 21 47.10 10.43 27.07
CA GLY A 21 48.28 9.60 26.85
C GLY A 21 48.13 8.17 27.41
N LEU A 22 47.51 8.04 28.59
CA LEU A 22 47.19 6.76 29.20
C LEU A 22 46.07 6.00 28.45
N LEU A 23 45.08 6.72 27.91
CA LEU A 23 44.06 6.11 27.05
C LEU A 23 44.67 5.58 25.74
N TYR A 24 45.57 6.34 25.14
CA TYR A 24 46.26 5.96 23.90
C TYR A 24 47.23 4.78 24.09
N ALA A 25 47.92 4.73 25.24
CA ALA A 25 48.78 3.60 25.60
C ALA A 25 47.96 2.35 25.97
N SER A 26 46.81 2.52 26.63
CA SER A 26 45.89 1.42 26.99
C SER A 26 45.23 0.75 25.79
N THR A 27 45.13 1.42 24.63
CA THR A 27 44.58 0.84 23.40
C THR A 27 45.61 0.18 22.50
N ARG A 28 46.91 0.25 22.85
CA ARG A 28 48.00 -0.24 22.00
C ARG A 28 48.41 -1.69 22.25
N ASP A 29 48.08 -2.26 23.41
CA ASP A 29 48.39 -3.66 23.75
C ASP A 29 47.11 -4.46 24.04
N ALA A 30 46.47 -4.95 22.98
CA ALA A 30 45.56 -6.08 23.06
C ALA A 30 46.20 -7.28 22.33
N PRO A 31 46.37 -8.45 22.98
CA PRO A 31 47.10 -9.58 22.44
C PRO A 31 46.36 -10.24 21.27
N GLY A 32 47.12 -10.69 20.28
CA GLY A 32 46.64 -11.24 19.02
C GLY A 32 45.60 -12.36 19.16
N LEU A 33 44.49 -12.18 18.47
CA LEU A 33 43.50 -13.22 18.23
C LEU A 33 44.05 -14.21 17.20
N ARG A 34 44.24 -15.45 17.66
CA ARG A 34 44.63 -16.61 16.84
C ARG A 34 43.61 -16.83 15.72
N VAL A 35 44.12 -16.97 14.50
CA VAL A 35 43.41 -17.47 13.33
C VAL A 35 43.03 -18.96 13.55
N PRO A 36 41.76 -19.37 13.43
CA PRO A 36 41.43 -20.75 13.18
C PRO A 36 41.57 -21.03 11.68
N LEU A 37 42.50 -21.92 11.34
CA LEU A 37 42.53 -22.62 10.05
C LEU A 37 41.35 -23.61 10.02
N ALA A 38 40.33 -23.36 9.19
CA ALA A 38 39.45 -24.41 8.66
C ALA A 38 38.69 -23.94 7.42
N PRO A 39 38.33 -24.87 6.49
CA PRO A 39 38.01 -24.57 5.10
C PRO A 39 36.51 -24.44 4.85
N TRP A 40 36.16 -23.51 3.96
CA TRP A 40 35.06 -23.53 2.99
C TRP A 40 33.67 -24.02 3.46
N ALA A 41 32.76 -23.06 3.61
CA ALA A 41 31.33 -23.24 3.36
C ALA A 41 30.88 -22.19 2.33
N PRO A 42 29.99 -22.52 1.37
CA PRO A 42 29.47 -21.55 0.41
C PRO A 42 28.75 -20.41 1.15
N PRO A 43 28.78 -19.15 0.65
CA PRO A 43 28.10 -18.05 1.31
C PRO A 43 26.62 -18.38 1.38
N GLN A 44 26.10 -18.56 2.60
CA GLN A 44 24.67 -18.54 2.84
C GLN A 44 24.14 -17.19 2.34
N SER A 45 22.96 -17.20 1.74
CA SER A 45 22.19 -15.98 1.45
C SER A 45 22.37 -14.97 2.58
N PRO A 46 22.60 -13.67 2.29
CA PRO A 46 22.83 -12.70 3.35
C PRO A 46 21.67 -12.83 4.34
N ARG A 47 22.01 -13.26 5.57
CA ARG A 47 21.05 -13.29 6.66
C ARG A 47 20.49 -11.88 6.73
N ARG A 48 19.15 -11.78 6.73
CA ARG A 48 18.42 -10.56 7.06
C ARG A 48 19.22 -9.84 8.15
N PRO A 49 19.61 -8.55 7.96
CA PRO A 49 20.42 -7.85 8.95
C PRO A 49 19.84 -8.16 10.33
N GLU A 50 20.62 -8.82 11.18
CA GLU A 50 20.25 -8.97 12.58
C GLU A 50 20.11 -7.53 13.07
N LEU A 51 18.86 -7.10 13.24
CA LEU A 51 18.57 -5.89 14.00
C LEU A 51 19.42 -6.00 15.26
N PRO A 52 20.15 -4.96 15.69
CA PRO A 52 20.73 -4.97 17.03
C PRO A 52 19.61 -5.44 17.95
N ASP A 53 19.91 -6.39 18.85
CA ASP A 53 18.99 -7.20 19.66
C ASP A 53 18.02 -6.29 20.46
N LEU A 54 17.10 -5.64 19.76
CA LEU A 54 16.13 -4.71 20.24
C LEU A 54 15.02 -5.60 20.73
N ALA A 55 15.19 -6.10 21.96
CA ALA A 55 14.12 -6.74 22.68
C ALA A 55 12.84 -5.89 22.49
N PRO A 56 11.69 -6.50 22.12
CA PRO A 56 10.46 -5.76 21.91
C PRO A 56 10.22 -4.88 23.14
N GLU A 57 9.98 -3.59 22.92
CA GLU A 57 9.80 -2.67 24.04
C GLU A 57 8.69 -3.22 24.96
N PRO A 58 8.95 -3.44 26.26
CA PRO A 58 8.07 -4.25 27.13
C PRO A 58 6.61 -3.80 27.15
N ARG A 59 6.37 -2.52 26.85
CA ARG A 59 5.03 -1.93 26.71
C ARG A 59 4.19 -2.62 25.63
N TYR A 60 4.79 -3.28 24.63
CA TYR A 60 4.06 -3.95 23.55
C TYR A 60 3.95 -5.48 23.73
N ALA A 61 4.58 -6.06 24.74
CA ALA A 61 4.63 -7.51 24.94
C ALA A 61 3.24 -8.17 25.11
N HIS A 62 2.24 -7.40 25.56
CA HIS A 62 0.87 -7.85 25.74
C HIS A 62 0.00 -7.72 24.47
N ILE A 63 0.50 -7.10 23.40
CA ILE A 63 -0.26 -6.87 22.17
C ILE A 63 -0.04 -8.07 21.24
N PRO A 64 -1.05 -8.92 20.99
CA PRO A 64 -0.92 -10.02 20.06
C PRO A 64 -0.83 -9.48 18.64
N VAL A 65 0.37 -9.50 18.07
CA VAL A 65 0.61 -9.06 16.69
C VAL A 65 0.54 -10.28 15.77
N ARG A 66 -0.53 -10.37 14.98
CA ARG A 66 -0.58 -11.29 13.83
C ARG A 66 -0.12 -10.53 12.59
N ILE A 67 1.19 -10.41 12.41
CA ILE A 67 1.74 -9.90 11.14
C ILE A 67 1.36 -10.91 10.08
N LYS A 68 0.57 -10.46 9.10
CA LYS A 68 0.36 -11.24 7.89
C LYS A 68 1.71 -11.35 7.20
N GLU A 69 2.12 -12.55 6.82
CA GLU A 69 3.32 -12.72 5.99
C GLU A 69 3.24 -11.89 4.69
N GLN A 70 2.04 -11.51 4.21
CA GLN A 70 1.83 -10.56 3.10
C GLN A 70 2.32 -9.11 3.35
N VAL A 71 2.53 -8.69 4.60
CA VAL A 71 3.21 -7.41 4.91
C VAL A 71 4.67 -7.45 4.44
N VAL A 72 5.27 -8.63 4.49
CA VAL A 72 6.66 -8.89 4.09
C VAL A 72 6.71 -9.55 2.70
N GLY A 73 5.62 -10.19 2.28
CA GLY A 73 5.51 -11.07 1.12
C GLY A 73 4.74 -10.50 -0.07
N SER A 74 4.44 -9.19 -0.09
CA SER A 74 4.07 -8.51 -1.34
C SER A 74 5.31 -8.10 -2.15
N GLN A 75 6.43 -8.82 -2.02
CA GLN A 75 7.50 -8.69 -2.97
C GLN A 75 6.97 -9.25 -4.28
N SER A 76 6.70 -8.35 -5.23
CA SER A 76 6.56 -8.72 -6.62
C SER A 76 7.77 -9.59 -7.01
N PRO A 77 7.65 -10.55 -7.94
CA PRO A 77 8.83 -11.12 -8.57
C PRO A 77 9.84 -10.05 -9.05
N ALA A 78 9.36 -8.83 -9.37
CA ALA A 78 10.17 -7.68 -9.73
C ALA A 78 10.87 -6.97 -8.54
N ASP A 79 10.61 -7.37 -7.29
CA ASP A 79 11.28 -6.90 -6.08
C ASP A 79 12.35 -7.91 -5.58
N GLN A 80 12.41 -9.13 -6.15
CA GLN A 80 13.38 -10.14 -5.74
C GLN A 80 14.78 -9.77 -6.22
N LEU A 81 15.78 -9.90 -5.34
CA LEU A 81 17.18 -9.72 -5.70
C LEU A 81 17.61 -10.81 -6.69
N LEU A 82 17.94 -10.40 -7.91
CA LEU A 82 18.53 -11.27 -8.92
C LEU A 82 19.90 -10.74 -9.29
N ILE A 83 20.90 -11.61 -9.26
CA ILE A 83 22.26 -11.30 -9.69
C ILE A 83 22.45 -11.88 -11.10
N ALA A 84 22.87 -11.03 -12.04
CA ALA A 84 23.23 -11.50 -13.36
C ALA A 84 24.53 -12.30 -13.28
N PRO A 85 24.58 -13.57 -13.73
CA PRO A 85 25.82 -14.29 -13.85
C PRO A 85 26.70 -13.63 -14.92
N ALA A 86 28.01 -13.84 -14.84
CA ALA A 86 28.99 -13.21 -15.71
C ALA A 86 28.98 -13.76 -17.16
N ASN A 87 27.92 -13.46 -17.90
CA ASN A 87 27.87 -13.56 -19.37
C ASN A 87 28.45 -12.31 -20.05
N SER A 88 28.63 -11.25 -19.25
CA SER A 88 29.56 -10.13 -19.41
C SER A 88 30.64 -10.33 -18.33
N PRO A 89 31.89 -9.85 -18.47
CA PRO A 89 32.86 -9.93 -17.37
C PRO A 89 32.36 -9.29 -16.07
N LEU A 90 31.28 -8.50 -16.14
CA LEU A 90 30.62 -7.88 -15.00
C LEU A 90 29.52 -8.76 -14.42
N GLN A 91 29.64 -9.09 -13.14
CA GLN A 91 28.56 -9.60 -12.29
C GLN A 91 27.94 -8.43 -11.53
N TYR A 92 26.61 -8.30 -11.55
CA TYR A 92 25.90 -7.17 -10.95
C TYR A 92 24.45 -7.54 -10.61
N PRO A 93 23.79 -6.80 -9.71
CA PRO A 93 22.39 -7.06 -9.40
C PRO A 93 21.50 -6.54 -10.54
N LEU A 94 20.79 -7.45 -11.19
CA LEU A 94 19.87 -7.13 -12.29
C LEU A 94 18.61 -6.39 -11.78
N GLN A 95 18.12 -6.79 -10.61
CA GLN A 95 16.93 -6.22 -9.97
C GLN A 95 16.93 -6.48 -8.46
N GLY A 96 16.03 -5.79 -7.74
CA GLY A 96 15.77 -6.05 -6.32
C GLY A 96 16.67 -5.31 -5.33
N VAL A 97 17.55 -4.41 -5.80
CA VAL A 97 18.29 -3.51 -4.90
C VAL A 97 17.39 -2.35 -4.50
N GLU A 98 17.25 -2.13 -3.19
CA GLU A 98 16.41 -1.08 -2.62
C GLU A 98 17.13 -0.36 -1.49
N VAL A 99 17.02 0.97 -1.46
CA VAL A 99 17.53 1.82 -0.40
C VAL A 99 16.47 2.84 0.00
N GLN A 100 16.47 3.24 1.27
CA GLN A 100 15.61 4.34 1.72
C GLN A 100 16.15 5.69 1.23
N PRO A 101 15.29 6.71 1.04
CA PRO A 101 15.73 8.06 0.73
C PRO A 101 16.80 8.55 1.71
N LEU A 102 17.87 9.15 1.19
CA LEU A 102 19.00 9.67 1.97
C LEU A 102 19.72 8.64 2.87
N ARG A 103 19.59 7.35 2.56
CA ARG A 103 20.28 6.26 3.25
C ARG A 103 21.28 5.56 2.33
N SER A 104 22.10 4.73 2.96
CA SER A 104 23.16 3.96 2.32
C SER A 104 22.87 2.47 2.38
N ILE A 105 23.35 1.73 1.38
CA ILE A 105 23.25 0.27 1.29
C ILE A 105 24.55 -0.30 0.70
N LEU A 106 24.95 -1.50 1.15
CA LEU A 106 25.94 -2.32 0.45
C LEU A 106 25.33 -2.88 -0.83
N VAL A 107 25.96 -2.63 -1.98
CA VAL A 107 25.42 -3.11 -3.26
C VAL A 107 25.79 -4.58 -3.47
N PRO A 108 24.80 -5.50 -3.46
CA PRO A 108 25.09 -6.93 -3.50
C PRO A 108 25.51 -7.39 -4.90
N GLY A 109 26.43 -8.36 -4.95
CA GLY A 109 26.71 -9.14 -6.15
C GLY A 109 27.61 -8.48 -7.20
N LEU A 110 28.20 -7.32 -6.92
CA LEU A 110 29.23 -6.73 -7.77
C LEU A 110 30.49 -7.61 -7.81
N SER A 111 30.93 -7.99 -9.00
CA SER A 111 32.19 -8.72 -9.21
C SER A 111 32.67 -8.59 -10.66
N LEU A 112 33.97 -8.71 -10.87
CA LEU A 112 34.63 -8.84 -12.16
C LEU A 112 35.09 -10.29 -12.37
N GLN A 113 34.71 -10.88 -13.49
CA GLN A 113 35.20 -12.14 -14.03
C GLN A 113 36.08 -11.84 -15.23
N ALA A 114 37.39 -11.95 -15.05
CA ALA A 114 38.38 -11.66 -16.07
C ALA A 114 39.46 -12.75 -16.09
N ALA A 115 40.18 -12.86 -17.21
CA ALA A 115 41.29 -13.80 -17.32
C ALA A 115 42.40 -13.45 -16.31
N SER A 116 42.98 -14.48 -15.71
CA SER A 116 44.16 -14.33 -14.85
C SER A 116 45.37 -13.88 -15.68
N GLY A 117 46.11 -12.89 -15.18
CA GLY A 117 47.37 -12.44 -15.80
C GLY A 117 47.31 -11.07 -16.48
N GLN A 118 46.23 -10.28 -16.32
CA GLN A 118 46.28 -8.85 -16.63
C GLN A 118 47.18 -8.12 -15.64
N GLU A 119 47.91 -7.12 -16.12
CA GLU A 119 48.77 -6.28 -15.26
C GLU A 119 47.96 -5.46 -14.26
N VAL A 120 46.78 -5.00 -14.67
CA VAL A 120 45.89 -4.17 -13.89
C VAL A 120 44.44 -4.48 -14.25
N TYR A 121 43.59 -4.61 -13.24
CA TYR A 121 42.14 -4.69 -13.36
C TYR A 121 41.53 -3.35 -12.94
N GLN A 122 40.62 -2.81 -13.77
CA GLN A 122 39.91 -1.58 -13.47
C GLN A 122 38.41 -1.75 -13.68
N VAL A 123 37.63 -1.19 -12.75
CA VAL A 123 36.18 -1.04 -12.89
C VAL A 123 35.73 0.36 -12.51
N ASN A 124 34.64 0.83 -13.13
CA ASN A 124 34.05 2.12 -12.83
C ASN A 124 32.57 1.96 -12.50
N LEU A 125 32.11 2.73 -11.51
CA LEU A 125 30.72 2.83 -11.08
C LEU A 125 30.27 4.28 -11.23
N THR A 126 29.12 4.49 -11.87
CA THR A 126 28.52 5.82 -12.05
C THR A 126 27.07 5.80 -11.59
N ALA A 127 26.68 6.80 -10.80
CA ALA A 127 25.31 7.01 -10.32
C ALA A 127 24.75 8.35 -10.79
N SER A 128 23.43 8.43 -10.94
CA SER A 128 22.75 9.67 -11.36
C SER A 128 22.05 10.39 -10.21
N LEU A 129 21.66 9.67 -9.15
CA LEU A 129 20.91 10.18 -8.00
C LEU A 129 21.61 9.90 -6.65
N GLY A 130 22.81 9.34 -6.66
CA GLY A 130 23.53 8.94 -5.47
C GLY A 130 25.03 9.10 -5.58
N THR A 131 25.73 8.67 -4.54
CA THR A 131 27.19 8.66 -4.46
C THR A 131 27.67 7.28 -4.05
N TRP A 132 28.89 6.94 -4.48
CA TRP A 132 29.56 5.69 -4.18
C TRP A 132 30.60 5.89 -3.09
N ASP A 133 30.72 4.91 -2.21
CA ASP A 133 31.71 4.87 -1.14
C ASP A 133 32.01 3.40 -0.80
N VAL A 134 32.93 3.11 0.10
CA VAL A 134 33.23 1.75 0.55
C VAL A 134 33.05 1.60 2.05
N ALA A 135 32.54 0.45 2.50
CA ALA A 135 32.41 0.13 3.92
C ALA A 135 33.77 -0.20 4.58
N GLY A 136 34.81 -0.42 3.77
CA GLY A 136 36.18 -0.66 4.20
C GLY A 136 37.12 -0.81 3.01
N GLU A 137 38.39 -0.54 3.22
CA GLU A 137 39.43 -0.59 2.18
C GLU A 137 40.16 -1.95 2.20
N VAL A 138 40.43 -2.48 1.01
CA VAL A 138 41.20 -3.71 0.79
C VAL A 138 42.59 -3.34 0.30
N THR A 139 43.62 -3.84 0.99
CA THR A 139 45.01 -3.60 0.63
C THR A 139 45.30 -4.04 -0.82
N GLY A 140 45.96 -3.16 -1.58
CA GLY A 140 46.27 -3.41 -2.99
C GLY A 140 45.15 -3.00 -3.96
N VAL A 141 44.12 -2.30 -3.48
CA VAL A 141 43.11 -1.65 -4.34
C VAL A 141 43.22 -0.13 -4.18
N THR A 142 43.31 0.57 -5.30
CA THR A 142 43.29 2.04 -5.35
C THR A 142 41.87 2.48 -5.66
N LEU A 143 41.33 3.37 -4.81
CA LEU A 143 40.03 3.99 -4.97
C LEU A 143 40.19 5.42 -5.47
N THR A 144 39.30 5.87 -6.35
CA THR A 144 39.26 7.26 -6.81
C THR A 144 37.80 7.68 -6.97
N GLY A 145 37.41 8.79 -6.33
CA GLY A 145 36.02 9.29 -6.40
C GLY A 145 35.12 8.85 -5.24
N GLU A 146 35.68 8.49 -4.09
CA GLU A 146 34.87 8.21 -2.88
C GLU A 146 34.00 9.41 -2.49
N GLY A 147 32.74 9.12 -2.13
CA GLY A 147 31.73 10.12 -1.84
C GLY A 147 31.24 10.90 -3.07
N GLN A 148 31.66 10.56 -4.29
CA GLN A 148 31.21 11.18 -5.54
C GLN A 148 30.24 10.29 -6.31
N ALA A 149 29.66 10.84 -7.39
CA ALA A 149 28.77 10.11 -8.29
C ALA A 149 29.51 9.05 -9.13
N ASP A 150 30.81 9.22 -9.30
CA ASP A 150 31.70 8.33 -10.04
C ASP A 150 32.75 7.75 -9.09
N LEU A 151 32.91 6.42 -9.09
CA LEU A 151 33.92 5.70 -8.32
C LEU A 151 34.68 4.75 -9.23
N THR A 152 36.00 4.87 -9.24
CA THR A 152 36.92 4.00 -9.96
C THR A 152 37.71 3.15 -8.96
N LEU A 153 37.79 1.85 -9.24
CA LEU A 153 38.56 0.88 -8.47
C LEU A 153 39.62 0.25 -9.38
N VAL A 154 40.86 0.25 -8.94
CA VAL A 154 42.01 -0.28 -9.69
C VAL A 154 42.82 -1.21 -8.82
N SER A 155 43.19 -2.40 -9.32
CA SER A 155 44.05 -3.33 -8.58
C SER A 155 44.90 -4.19 -9.52
N PRO A 156 46.16 -4.53 -9.15
CA PRO A 156 46.94 -5.53 -9.87
C PRO A 156 46.43 -6.96 -9.61
N GLY A 157 45.50 -7.17 -8.68
CA GLY A 157 44.99 -8.49 -8.31
C GLY A 157 43.46 -8.58 -8.35
N LEU A 158 42.95 -9.55 -9.11
CA LEU A 158 41.51 -9.76 -9.30
C LEU A 158 40.78 -10.11 -7.99
N ASP A 159 41.41 -10.89 -7.12
CA ASP A 159 40.84 -11.30 -5.84
C ASP A 159 40.68 -10.11 -4.88
N GLN A 160 41.67 -9.22 -4.82
CA GLN A 160 41.61 -8.00 -4.02
C GLN A 160 40.52 -7.06 -4.56
N LEU A 161 40.44 -6.88 -5.88
CA LEU A 161 39.40 -6.09 -6.52
C LEU A 161 38.00 -6.64 -6.20
N ASN A 162 37.80 -7.95 -6.34
CA ASN A 162 36.52 -8.59 -6.05
C ASN A 162 36.14 -8.52 -4.56
N ARG A 163 37.11 -8.59 -3.64
CA ARG A 163 36.86 -8.33 -2.22
C ARG A 163 36.45 -6.87 -1.98
N GLN A 164 37.07 -5.91 -2.66
CA GLN A 164 36.69 -4.51 -2.53
C GLN A 164 35.28 -4.24 -3.07
N LEU A 165 34.90 -4.88 -4.19
CA LEU A 165 33.56 -4.76 -4.76
C LEU A 165 32.44 -5.26 -3.83
N GLN A 166 32.72 -6.24 -2.97
CA GLN A 166 31.77 -6.69 -1.93
C GLN A 166 31.50 -5.64 -0.85
N LEU A 167 32.37 -4.65 -0.71
CA LEU A 167 32.30 -3.58 0.28
C LEU A 167 31.79 -2.26 -0.30
N VAL A 168 31.47 -2.21 -1.60
CA VAL A 168 30.95 -1.01 -2.24
C VAL A 168 29.56 -0.68 -1.68
N THR A 169 29.39 0.58 -1.31
CA THR A 169 28.15 1.15 -0.83
C THR A 169 27.62 2.19 -1.80
N TYR A 170 26.31 2.24 -1.92
CA TYR A 170 25.58 3.30 -2.59
C TYR A 170 24.84 4.14 -1.56
N SER A 171 24.97 5.46 -1.63
CA SER A 171 24.23 6.41 -0.80
C SER A 171 23.30 7.25 -1.65
N SER A 172 21.99 7.17 -1.40
CA SER A 172 21.03 8.00 -2.13
C SER A 172 21.17 9.47 -1.73
N ARG A 173 21.17 10.38 -2.70
CA ARG A 173 21.07 11.83 -2.48
C ARG A 173 19.68 12.38 -2.74
N SER A 174 18.75 11.52 -3.17
CA SER A 174 17.36 11.88 -3.44
C SER A 174 16.49 11.70 -2.19
N TYR A 175 15.71 12.73 -1.88
CA TYR A 175 14.60 12.63 -0.92
C TYR A 175 13.31 12.09 -1.57
N GLN A 176 13.24 12.05 -2.90
CA GLN A 176 12.03 11.59 -3.59
C GLN A 176 11.79 10.11 -3.29
N THR A 177 10.58 9.80 -2.85
CA THR A 177 10.13 8.43 -2.59
C THR A 177 9.61 7.78 -3.87
N ASN A 178 9.80 6.46 -4.02
CA ASN A 178 9.35 5.68 -5.18
C ASN A 178 10.00 6.12 -6.51
N THR A 179 11.29 6.45 -6.46
CA THR A 179 12.11 6.66 -7.66
C THR A 179 13.15 5.54 -7.79
N ALA A 180 13.96 5.57 -8.83
CA ALA A 180 15.08 4.65 -9.01
C ALA A 180 16.26 5.38 -9.63
N ASP A 181 17.46 5.05 -9.16
CA ASP A 181 18.71 5.47 -9.79
C ASP A 181 19.13 4.41 -10.81
N THR A 182 19.35 4.81 -12.06
CA THR A 182 19.95 3.95 -13.07
C THR A 182 21.46 4.13 -12.98
N VAL A 183 22.13 3.12 -12.42
CA VAL A 183 23.57 3.13 -12.20
C VAL A 183 24.28 2.32 -13.28
N ARG A 184 25.53 2.67 -13.56
CA ARG A 184 26.39 2.01 -14.55
C ARG A 184 27.57 1.35 -13.85
N PHE A 185 27.92 0.15 -14.29
CA PHE A 185 29.10 -0.60 -13.90
C PHE A 185 29.86 -0.95 -15.17
N SER A 186 31.14 -0.62 -15.27
CA SER A 186 31.91 -0.81 -16.51
C SER A 186 33.34 -1.26 -16.27
N THR A 187 33.91 -1.93 -17.27
CA THR A 187 35.31 -2.35 -17.37
C THR A 187 35.65 -2.49 -18.85
N GLU A 188 36.87 -2.15 -19.29
CA GLU A 188 37.43 -2.44 -20.63
C GLU A 188 36.41 -2.73 -21.77
N GLY A 189 35.69 -1.69 -22.23
CA GLY A 189 34.74 -1.81 -23.36
C GLY A 189 33.41 -2.53 -23.05
N HIS A 190 33.22 -3.01 -21.83
CA HIS A 190 31.99 -3.61 -21.32
C HIS A 190 31.29 -2.67 -20.36
N GLU A 191 29.97 -2.57 -20.48
CA GLU A 191 29.12 -1.78 -19.60
C GLU A 191 27.87 -2.58 -19.25
N ALA A 192 27.47 -2.49 -17.99
CA ALA A 192 26.21 -2.96 -17.46
C ALA A 192 25.49 -1.80 -16.79
N ALA A 193 24.16 -1.78 -16.90
CA ALA A 193 23.31 -0.85 -16.18
C ALA A 193 22.30 -1.61 -15.33
N PHE A 194 22.07 -1.14 -14.11
CA PHE A 194 21.04 -1.67 -13.23
C PHE A 194 20.37 -0.58 -12.42
N THR A 195 19.29 -0.91 -11.74
CA THR A 195 18.50 0.07 -10.99
C THR A 195 18.57 -0.17 -9.50
N ILE A 196 18.76 0.91 -8.74
CA ILE A 196 18.63 0.94 -7.29
C ILE A 196 17.35 1.70 -6.97
N ARG A 197 16.34 1.01 -6.44
CA ARG A 197 15.07 1.63 -6.07
C ARG A 197 15.23 2.45 -4.80
N ILE A 198 14.79 3.70 -4.84
CA ILE A 198 14.80 4.62 -3.69
C ILE A 198 13.37 4.75 -3.19
N ARG A 199 13.04 4.02 -2.12
CA ARG A 199 11.71 4.06 -1.50
C ARG A 199 11.75 3.66 -0.03
N HIS A 200 10.72 4.06 0.70
CA HIS A 200 10.48 3.47 2.02
C HIS A 200 9.85 2.09 1.86
N PRO A 201 10.21 1.14 2.75
CA PRO A 201 9.54 -0.16 2.77
C PRO A 201 8.03 0.04 3.01
N PRO A 202 7.17 -0.83 2.46
CA PRO A 202 5.74 -0.79 2.72
C PRO A 202 5.44 -0.83 4.23
N ASN A 203 4.66 0.13 4.72
CA ASN A 203 4.24 0.19 6.12
C ASN A 203 2.76 -0.19 6.22
N PRO A 204 2.43 -1.46 6.54
CA PRO A 204 1.03 -1.89 6.60
C PRO A 204 0.32 -1.29 7.81
N ARG A 205 -0.98 -1.05 7.67
CA ARG A 205 -1.83 -0.77 8.82
C ARG A 205 -2.23 -2.07 9.50
N LEU A 206 -1.82 -2.23 10.76
CA LEU A 206 -2.22 -3.35 11.60
C LEU A 206 -3.53 -3.01 12.32
N TYR A 207 -4.35 -4.04 12.57
CA TYR A 207 -5.62 -3.92 13.27
C TYR A 207 -5.69 -4.95 14.39
N PRO A 208 -6.28 -4.59 15.55
CA PRO A 208 -6.46 -5.53 16.63
C PRO A 208 -7.43 -6.63 16.18
N PRO A 209 -7.06 -7.93 16.28
CA PRO A 209 -7.91 -9.01 15.79
C PRO A 209 -9.20 -9.22 16.61
N GLY A 210 -9.28 -8.62 17.80
CA GLY A 210 -10.32 -8.89 18.79
C GLY A 210 -10.24 -10.32 19.35
N SER A 211 -10.96 -10.59 20.44
CA SER A 211 -11.10 -11.95 20.97
C SER A 211 -11.98 -12.77 20.01
N LEU A 212 -11.54 -13.97 19.62
CA LEU A 212 -12.32 -14.83 18.74
C LEU A 212 -13.53 -15.43 19.51
N PRO A 213 -14.76 -15.30 18.97
CA PRO A 213 -15.90 -16.06 19.49
C PRO A 213 -15.65 -17.56 19.38
N GLN A 214 -16.20 -18.35 20.30
CA GLN A 214 -16.02 -19.80 20.33
C GLN A 214 -16.51 -20.44 19.01
N GLY A 215 -15.63 -21.20 18.35
CA GLY A 215 -15.92 -21.87 17.07
C GLY A 215 -15.91 -20.95 15.83
N ALA A 216 -15.63 -19.65 15.97
CA ALA A 216 -15.58 -18.71 14.84
C ALA A 216 -14.15 -18.54 14.31
N GLN A 217 -14.01 -18.46 12.98
CA GLN A 217 -12.73 -18.17 12.33
C GLN A 217 -12.34 -16.69 12.45
N TYR A 218 -13.33 -15.80 12.49
CA TYR A 218 -13.15 -14.34 12.52
C TYR A 218 -14.09 -13.70 13.54
N ASN A 219 -13.61 -12.67 14.24
CA ASN A 219 -14.48 -11.74 14.98
C ASN A 219 -14.95 -10.64 14.02
N ILE A 220 -16.12 -10.82 13.41
CA ILE A 220 -16.66 -9.88 12.41
C ILE A 220 -16.87 -8.48 13.01
N SER A 221 -17.32 -8.39 14.26
CA SER A 221 -17.55 -7.10 14.92
C SER A 221 -16.26 -6.31 15.19
N ALA A 222 -15.11 -6.98 15.31
CA ALA A 222 -13.81 -6.32 15.41
C ALA A 222 -13.21 -5.94 14.04
N LEU A 223 -13.58 -6.66 12.98
CA LEU A 223 -12.99 -6.51 11.65
C LEU A 223 -13.80 -5.62 10.70
N VAL A 224 -15.12 -5.54 10.89
CA VAL A 224 -16.04 -4.92 9.95
C VAL A 224 -16.88 -3.84 10.63
N THR A 225 -16.96 -2.68 9.98
CA THR A 225 -17.99 -1.67 10.23
C THR A 225 -18.83 -1.53 8.97
N ILE A 226 -20.14 -1.47 9.14
CA ILE A 226 -21.08 -1.23 8.05
C ILE A 226 -21.26 0.28 7.91
N ALA A 227 -21.06 0.80 6.71
CA ALA A 227 -21.23 2.22 6.40
C ALA A 227 -22.38 2.38 5.40
N THR A 228 -23.25 3.34 5.66
CA THR A 228 -24.36 3.69 4.77
C THR A 228 -24.60 5.20 4.74
N LYS A 229 -25.33 5.64 3.72
CA LYS A 229 -25.76 7.01 3.55
C LYS A 229 -27.26 7.04 3.32
N THR A 230 -27.96 7.88 4.05
CA THR A 230 -29.41 8.08 3.92
C THR A 230 -29.74 9.49 3.41
N PHE A 231 -30.93 9.64 2.82
CA PHE A 231 -31.53 10.92 2.50
C PHE A 231 -33.05 10.78 2.40
N LEU A 232 -33.78 11.34 3.37
CA LEU A 232 -35.24 11.34 3.40
C LEU A 232 -35.90 9.94 3.38
N ARG A 233 -35.19 8.87 3.77
CA ARG A 233 -35.64 7.46 3.68
C ARG A 233 -35.55 6.70 5.00
N TYR A 234 -36.02 7.28 6.10
CA TYR A 234 -35.87 6.71 7.45
C TYR A 234 -36.53 5.33 7.62
N ASP A 235 -37.66 5.06 6.96
CA ASP A 235 -38.28 3.73 7.02
C ASP A 235 -37.42 2.63 6.39
N ARG A 236 -36.74 2.96 5.28
CA ARG A 236 -35.78 2.07 4.64
C ARG A 236 -34.56 1.85 5.51
N LEU A 237 -34.01 2.93 6.05
CA LEU A 237 -32.86 2.89 6.96
C LEU A 237 -33.16 2.06 8.22
N ARG A 238 -34.35 2.21 8.82
CA ARG A 238 -34.79 1.40 9.97
C ARG A 238 -34.91 -0.08 9.60
N ALA A 239 -35.44 -0.40 8.43
CA ALA A 239 -35.52 -1.77 7.94
C ALA A 239 -34.11 -2.38 7.72
N LEU A 240 -33.18 -1.60 7.14
CA LEU A 240 -31.78 -1.98 7.02
C LEU A 240 -31.17 -2.29 8.39
N ILE A 241 -31.23 -1.35 9.34
CA ILE A 241 -30.66 -1.53 10.69
C ILE A 241 -31.28 -2.74 11.40
N THR A 242 -32.60 -2.90 11.32
CA THR A 242 -33.31 -4.04 11.92
C THR A 242 -32.81 -5.37 11.35
N SER A 243 -32.67 -5.44 10.02
CA SER A 243 -32.16 -6.64 9.36
C SER A 243 -30.68 -6.91 9.69
N ILE A 244 -29.84 -5.88 9.76
CA ILE A 244 -28.44 -6.01 10.21
C ILE A 244 -28.41 -6.59 11.61
N ARG A 245 -29.19 -6.05 12.56
CA ARG A 245 -29.18 -6.49 13.95
C ARG A 245 -29.63 -7.93 14.14
N ARG A 246 -30.44 -8.47 13.21
CA ARG A 246 -30.84 -9.89 13.22
C ARG A 246 -29.68 -10.84 12.95
N PHE A 247 -28.71 -10.47 12.11
CA PHE A 247 -27.60 -11.34 11.70
C PHE A 247 -26.25 -10.93 12.32
N TYR A 248 -26.06 -9.64 12.57
CA TYR A 248 -24.84 -9.02 13.07
C TYR A 248 -25.16 -8.01 14.20
N PRO A 249 -25.58 -8.50 15.38
CA PRO A 249 -26.12 -7.66 16.45
C PRO A 249 -25.10 -6.66 17.01
N THR A 250 -23.81 -6.96 16.95
CA THR A 250 -22.73 -6.16 17.56
C THR A 250 -21.80 -5.47 16.56
N VAL A 251 -22.09 -5.56 15.26
CA VAL A 251 -21.32 -4.84 14.22
C VAL A 251 -21.72 -3.37 14.22
N THR A 252 -20.74 -2.46 14.28
CA THR A 252 -20.99 -1.03 14.21
C THR A 252 -21.59 -0.63 12.87
N VAL A 253 -22.60 0.25 12.89
CA VAL A 253 -23.26 0.84 11.73
C VAL A 253 -23.03 2.35 11.78
N VAL A 254 -22.29 2.88 10.81
CA VAL A 254 -22.07 4.31 10.63
C VAL A 254 -23.01 4.83 9.55
N ILE A 255 -23.75 5.88 9.88
CA ILE A 255 -24.77 6.47 9.02
C ILE A 255 -24.38 7.92 8.74
N ALA A 256 -24.15 8.27 7.47
CA ALA A 256 -24.09 9.65 7.03
C ALA A 256 -25.48 10.09 6.52
N ASP A 257 -25.95 11.24 7.00
CA ASP A 257 -27.31 11.72 6.73
C ASP A 257 -27.29 13.19 6.29
N ASP A 258 -27.69 13.45 5.05
CA ASP A 258 -27.79 14.80 4.47
C ASP A 258 -29.25 15.24 4.26
N SER A 259 -30.18 14.70 5.06
CA SER A 259 -31.59 15.10 5.05
C SER A 259 -31.79 16.52 5.60
N ASP A 260 -32.82 17.23 5.12
CA ASP A 260 -33.12 18.62 5.54
C ASP A 260 -33.55 18.68 7.01
N LYS A 261 -34.47 17.79 7.37
CA LYS A 261 -35.03 17.64 8.72
C LYS A 261 -34.71 16.24 9.23
N PRO A 262 -33.50 16.01 9.76
CA PRO A 262 -33.08 14.67 10.06
C PRO A 262 -33.82 14.08 11.27
N GLU A 263 -34.31 12.85 11.13
CA GLU A 263 -34.85 12.08 12.25
C GLU A 263 -33.70 11.45 13.03
N ARG A 264 -33.72 11.55 14.37
CA ARG A 264 -32.69 10.94 15.20
C ARG A 264 -32.73 9.41 15.08
N VAL A 265 -31.65 8.82 14.59
CA VAL A 265 -31.47 7.37 14.57
C VAL A 265 -30.50 6.99 15.68
N SER A 266 -30.95 6.16 16.62
CA SER A 266 -30.14 5.74 17.76
C SER A 266 -30.37 4.27 18.08
N GLY A 267 -29.37 3.63 18.69
CA GLY A 267 -29.41 2.22 19.06
C GLY A 267 -28.02 1.69 19.39
N PRO A 268 -27.91 0.46 19.89
CA PRO A 268 -26.62 -0.16 20.15
C PRO A 268 -25.81 -0.28 18.85
N TYR A 269 -24.53 0.08 18.94
CA TYR A 269 -23.57 0.06 17.82
C TYR A 269 -24.03 0.87 16.59
N VAL A 270 -24.80 1.95 16.79
CA VAL A 270 -25.21 2.88 15.73
C VAL A 270 -24.57 4.23 15.97
N GLU A 271 -23.89 4.74 14.95
CA GLU A 271 -23.33 6.09 14.93
C GLU A 271 -23.98 6.88 13.80
N HIS A 272 -24.65 7.98 14.13
CA HIS A 272 -25.42 8.80 13.18
C HIS A 272 -24.79 10.19 13.07
N TYR A 273 -24.28 10.49 11.87
CA TYR A 273 -23.58 11.73 11.55
C TYR A 273 -24.39 12.57 10.57
N LEU A 274 -24.66 13.82 10.96
CA LEU A 274 -25.42 14.76 10.16
C LEU A 274 -24.51 15.57 9.23
N MET A 275 -25.02 15.86 8.04
CA MET A 275 -24.38 16.64 7.00
C MET A 275 -25.23 17.84 6.62
N PRO A 276 -24.64 18.87 5.97
CA PRO A 276 -25.42 19.89 5.31
C PRO A 276 -26.44 19.28 4.33
N PHE A 277 -27.63 19.85 4.27
CA PHE A 277 -28.72 19.35 3.44
C PHE A 277 -28.28 19.11 1.98
N GLY A 278 -28.58 17.92 1.46
CA GLY A 278 -28.37 17.57 0.06
C GLY A 278 -26.90 17.63 -0.39
N LYS A 279 -25.94 17.55 0.55
CA LYS A 279 -24.51 17.60 0.26
C LYS A 279 -24.06 16.55 -0.74
N GLY A 280 -24.74 15.40 -0.79
CA GLY A 280 -24.66 14.48 -1.91
C GLY A 280 -23.98 13.14 -1.59
N TRP A 281 -24.04 12.26 -2.59
CA TRP A 281 -23.72 10.85 -2.50
C TRP A 281 -22.27 10.57 -2.06
N PHE A 282 -21.28 11.02 -2.84
CA PHE A 282 -19.87 10.75 -2.56
C PHE A 282 -19.32 11.50 -1.34
N ALA A 283 -19.84 12.69 -1.05
CA ALA A 283 -19.53 13.38 0.19
C ALA A 283 -19.99 12.57 1.42
N GLY A 284 -21.18 11.98 1.37
CA GLY A 284 -21.68 11.13 2.45
C GLY A 284 -20.91 9.83 2.61
N ARG A 285 -20.45 9.23 1.50
CA ARG A 285 -19.54 8.07 1.56
C ARG A 285 -18.26 8.40 2.30
N ASN A 286 -17.62 9.52 1.96
CA ASN A 286 -16.40 9.96 2.64
C ASN A 286 -16.61 10.20 4.13
N LEU A 287 -17.71 10.87 4.50
CA LEU A 287 -18.02 11.07 5.92
C LEU A 287 -18.15 9.73 6.64
N ALA A 288 -18.99 8.81 6.16
CA ALA A 288 -19.18 7.53 6.81
C ALA A 288 -17.85 6.73 6.90
N VAL A 289 -17.11 6.63 5.80
CA VAL A 289 -15.82 5.92 5.77
C VAL A 289 -14.77 6.59 6.67
N SER A 290 -14.79 7.91 6.86
CA SER A 290 -13.86 8.61 7.75
C SER A 290 -14.03 8.22 9.22
N GLN A 291 -15.22 7.75 9.63
CA GLN A 291 -15.50 7.32 11.01
C GLN A 291 -15.19 5.83 11.25
N VAL A 292 -14.93 5.05 10.20
CA VAL A 292 -14.64 3.61 10.32
C VAL A 292 -13.27 3.37 10.97
N THR A 293 -13.24 2.66 12.09
CA THR A 293 -11.99 2.31 12.81
C THR A 293 -11.52 0.88 12.56
N THR A 294 -12.36 0.03 11.98
CA THR A 294 -12.09 -1.37 11.70
C THR A 294 -11.28 -1.58 10.41
N LYS A 295 -10.71 -2.79 10.26
CA LYS A 295 -9.90 -3.19 9.10
C LYS A 295 -10.66 -3.08 7.78
N TYR A 296 -11.93 -3.46 7.81
CA TYR A 296 -12.80 -3.47 6.65
C TYR A 296 -14.02 -2.60 6.87
N VAL A 297 -14.45 -1.95 5.79
CA VAL A 297 -15.73 -1.27 5.68
C VAL A 297 -16.62 -2.03 4.71
N LEU A 298 -17.85 -2.32 5.12
CA LEU A 298 -18.90 -2.79 4.22
C LEU A 298 -19.75 -1.61 3.80
N TRP A 299 -19.75 -1.28 2.50
CA TRP A 299 -20.68 -0.28 1.95
C TRP A 299 -22.04 -0.92 1.64
N VAL A 300 -23.12 -0.29 2.11
CA VAL A 300 -24.50 -0.69 1.81
C VAL A 300 -25.36 0.54 1.51
N ASP A 301 -26.33 0.40 0.61
CA ASP A 301 -27.37 1.40 0.41
C ASP A 301 -28.45 1.27 1.50
N ASP A 302 -29.09 2.37 1.88
CA ASP A 302 -30.07 2.48 2.99
C ASP A 302 -31.36 1.64 2.79
N ASP A 303 -31.58 1.12 1.58
CA ASP A 303 -32.73 0.32 1.18
C ASP A 303 -32.39 -1.16 0.99
N PHE A 304 -31.25 -1.61 1.49
CA PHE A 304 -30.89 -3.02 1.53
C PHE A 304 -31.47 -3.75 2.75
N VAL A 305 -31.64 -5.06 2.62
CA VAL A 305 -32.17 -5.96 3.64
C VAL A 305 -31.26 -7.18 3.77
N PHE A 306 -30.70 -7.36 4.96
CA PHE A 306 -29.83 -8.49 5.25
C PHE A 306 -30.66 -9.76 5.42
N THR A 307 -30.11 -10.86 4.91
CA THR A 307 -30.73 -12.19 4.97
C THR A 307 -29.68 -13.24 5.35
N ALA A 308 -30.09 -14.50 5.48
CA ALA A 308 -29.17 -15.60 5.70
C ALA A 308 -28.11 -15.78 4.58
N ARG A 309 -28.32 -15.18 3.39
CA ARG A 309 -27.35 -15.16 2.29
C ARG A 309 -26.32 -14.02 2.40
N THR A 310 -26.52 -13.08 3.31
CA THR A 310 -25.64 -11.92 3.50
C THR A 310 -24.50 -12.30 4.45
N ARG A 311 -23.59 -13.16 3.99
CA ARG A 311 -22.51 -13.76 4.80
C ARG A 311 -21.23 -12.94 4.75
N LEU A 312 -21.03 -12.04 5.72
CA LEU A 312 -19.84 -11.19 5.81
C LEU A 312 -18.56 -11.99 6.04
N GLU A 313 -18.64 -13.12 6.73
CA GLU A 313 -17.51 -14.03 6.99
C GLU A 313 -16.88 -14.49 5.68
N ARG A 314 -17.70 -14.72 4.65
CA ARG A 314 -17.22 -15.14 3.33
C ARG A 314 -16.43 -14.04 2.63
N LEU A 315 -16.92 -12.79 2.69
CA LEU A 315 -16.22 -11.63 2.12
C LEU A 315 -14.92 -11.34 2.88
N VAL A 316 -14.93 -11.44 4.22
CA VAL A 316 -13.73 -11.32 5.04
C VAL A 316 -12.71 -12.39 4.68
N ASP A 317 -13.13 -13.65 4.54
CA ASP A 317 -12.23 -14.75 4.19
C ASP A 317 -11.54 -14.53 2.83
N VAL A 318 -12.27 -14.00 1.85
CA VAL A 318 -11.70 -13.58 0.55
C VAL A 318 -10.62 -12.53 0.74
N LEU A 319 -10.88 -11.44 1.47
CA LEU A 319 -9.89 -10.36 1.66
C LEU A 319 -8.72 -10.75 2.58
N GLU A 320 -8.90 -11.75 3.45
CA GLU A 320 -7.85 -12.27 4.31
C GLU A 320 -6.95 -13.27 3.58
N ARG A 321 -7.46 -14.06 2.63
CA ARG A 321 -6.68 -15.11 1.95
C ARG A 321 -6.24 -14.77 0.53
N THR A 322 -6.67 -13.64 0.00
CA THR A 322 -6.29 -13.17 -1.34
C THR A 322 -5.63 -11.79 -1.28
N PRO A 323 -4.96 -11.34 -2.36
CA PRO A 323 -4.41 -10.00 -2.41
C PRO A 323 -5.44 -8.94 -2.85
N LEU A 324 -6.74 -9.26 -2.85
CA LEU A 324 -7.79 -8.29 -3.15
C LEU A 324 -7.91 -7.23 -2.04
N ASP A 325 -8.28 -6.02 -2.45
CA ASP A 325 -8.55 -4.88 -1.57
C ASP A 325 -10.04 -4.67 -1.36
N LEU A 326 -10.87 -5.12 -2.31
CA LEU A 326 -12.32 -4.96 -2.30
C LEU A 326 -12.99 -6.19 -2.92
N VAL A 327 -14.09 -6.66 -2.31
CA VAL A 327 -14.94 -7.73 -2.84
C VAL A 327 -16.42 -7.36 -2.75
N GLY A 328 -17.09 -7.38 -3.90
CA GLY A 328 -18.53 -7.14 -4.02
C GLY A 328 -19.37 -8.41 -3.89
N GLY A 329 -20.60 -8.29 -3.39
CA GLY A 329 -21.62 -9.33 -3.44
C GLY A 329 -22.59 -9.17 -4.61
N ALA A 330 -23.74 -9.84 -4.52
CA ALA A 330 -24.88 -9.62 -5.40
C ALA A 330 -26.02 -8.89 -4.66
N VAL A 331 -26.74 -8.03 -5.38
CA VAL A 331 -27.96 -7.38 -4.89
C VAL A 331 -29.15 -8.04 -5.59
N ARG A 332 -30.09 -8.55 -4.79
CA ARG A 332 -31.28 -9.26 -5.27
C ARG A 332 -32.54 -8.40 -5.13
N GLU A 333 -33.17 -8.13 -6.26
CA GLU A 333 -34.45 -7.43 -6.31
C GLU A 333 -35.60 -8.35 -5.86
N ILE A 334 -36.76 -7.75 -5.53
CA ILE A 334 -37.94 -8.51 -5.10
C ILE A 334 -38.45 -9.50 -6.16
N SER A 335 -38.16 -9.25 -7.44
CA SER A 335 -38.45 -10.17 -8.56
C SER A 335 -37.64 -11.46 -8.50
N GLY A 336 -36.67 -11.56 -7.60
CA GLY A 336 -35.72 -12.68 -7.51
C GLY A 336 -34.47 -12.51 -8.37
N PHE A 337 -34.45 -11.51 -9.26
CA PHE A 337 -33.26 -11.21 -10.08
C PHE A 337 -32.12 -10.68 -9.22
N ALA A 338 -30.94 -11.28 -9.35
CA ALA A 338 -29.72 -10.87 -8.64
C ALA A 338 -28.69 -10.30 -9.61
N THR A 339 -28.10 -9.15 -9.25
CA THR A 339 -27.05 -8.49 -10.03
C THR A 339 -25.80 -8.27 -9.18
N THR A 340 -24.65 -8.60 -9.75
CA THR A 340 -23.33 -8.31 -9.18
C THR A 340 -22.72 -7.03 -9.77
N TYR A 341 -23.28 -6.54 -10.88
CA TYR A 341 -22.81 -5.38 -11.64
C TYR A 341 -21.32 -5.44 -12.01
N ARG A 342 -20.77 -6.64 -12.26
CA ARG A 342 -19.35 -6.82 -12.65
C ARG A 342 -19.01 -6.03 -13.92
N GLN A 343 -18.02 -5.13 -13.83
CA GLN A 343 -17.52 -4.34 -14.94
C GLN A 343 -16.04 -4.60 -15.19
N LEU A 344 -15.66 -4.58 -16.47
CA LEU A 344 -14.29 -4.48 -16.94
C LEU A 344 -14.07 -3.05 -17.44
N LEU A 345 -13.01 -2.42 -16.97
CA LEU A 345 -12.64 -1.04 -17.28
C LEU A 345 -11.25 -1.00 -17.90
N SER A 346 -11.12 -0.35 -19.06
CA SER A 346 -9.81 -0.06 -19.65
C SER A 346 -9.76 1.38 -20.14
N VAL A 347 -8.60 2.02 -19.94
CA VAL A 347 -8.33 3.37 -20.44
C VAL A 347 -7.30 3.26 -21.55
N GLU A 348 -7.72 3.54 -22.78
CA GLU A 348 -6.87 3.52 -23.96
C GLU A 348 -6.29 4.94 -24.17
N PRO A 349 -4.97 5.10 -24.34
CA PRO A 349 -4.36 6.40 -24.57
C PRO A 349 -4.75 6.96 -25.93
N GLY A 350 -5.07 8.25 -25.99
CA GLY A 350 -5.27 8.96 -27.24
C GLY A 350 -3.96 9.28 -27.95
N ALA A 351 -4.05 9.65 -29.24
CA ALA A 351 -2.91 10.21 -29.98
C ALA A 351 -2.40 11.50 -29.32
N PRO A 352 -1.14 11.94 -29.57
CA PRO A 352 -0.62 13.18 -29.02
C PRO A 352 -1.54 14.37 -29.26
N GLY A 353 -1.87 15.12 -28.20
CA GLY A 353 -2.83 16.24 -28.23
C GLY A 353 -4.30 15.84 -28.05
N LEU A 354 -4.62 14.54 -28.08
CA LEU A 354 -5.95 14.01 -27.76
C LEU A 354 -5.97 13.39 -26.36
N GLY A 355 -7.17 13.28 -25.82
CA GLY A 355 -7.45 12.64 -24.54
C GLY A 355 -7.62 11.14 -24.67
N ASN A 356 -7.64 10.49 -23.52
CA ASN A 356 -7.81 9.05 -23.40
C ASN A 356 -9.28 8.63 -23.64
N CYS A 357 -9.48 7.34 -23.84
CA CYS A 357 -10.78 6.73 -24.10
C CYS A 357 -11.08 5.63 -23.08
N LEU A 358 -12.17 5.77 -22.33
CA LEU A 358 -12.63 4.74 -21.41
C LEU A 358 -13.49 3.73 -22.16
N ARG A 359 -13.16 2.45 -22.00
CA ARG A 359 -13.97 1.33 -22.45
C ARG A 359 -14.49 0.56 -21.25
N GLN A 360 -15.81 0.46 -21.19
CA GLN A 360 -16.53 -0.28 -20.16
C GLN A 360 -17.20 -1.49 -20.80
N ARG A 361 -17.04 -2.67 -20.20
CA ARG A 361 -17.75 -3.89 -20.61
C ARG A 361 -18.29 -4.64 -19.41
N ARG A 362 -19.42 -5.32 -19.56
CA ARG A 362 -19.87 -6.27 -18.52
C ARG A 362 -19.00 -7.53 -18.55
N GLY A 363 -18.49 -7.95 -17.40
CA GLY A 363 -17.66 -9.17 -17.32
C GLY A 363 -16.70 -9.21 -16.16
N PHE A 364 -15.81 -10.19 -16.19
CA PHE A 364 -14.75 -10.43 -15.21
C PHE A 364 -13.50 -10.96 -15.93
N HIS A 365 -12.33 -10.82 -15.29
CA HIS A 365 -11.04 -11.20 -15.86
C HIS A 365 -10.81 -12.70 -15.77
N HIS A 366 -10.92 -13.26 -14.57
CA HIS A 366 -10.79 -14.69 -14.30
C HIS A 366 -11.42 -15.07 -12.95
N GLU A 367 -11.58 -16.37 -12.70
CA GLU A 367 -12.03 -16.89 -11.41
C GLU A 367 -10.98 -16.75 -10.31
N LEU A 368 -11.43 -16.63 -9.06
CA LEU A 368 -10.56 -16.49 -7.91
C LEU A 368 -10.22 -17.88 -7.34
N VAL A 369 -8.94 -18.27 -7.43
CA VAL A 369 -8.46 -19.58 -6.96
C VAL A 369 -8.78 -19.77 -5.47
N GLY A 370 -9.38 -20.91 -5.12
CA GLY A 370 -9.79 -21.25 -3.76
C GLY A 370 -11.13 -20.64 -3.31
N PHE A 371 -11.77 -19.82 -4.15
CA PHE A 371 -13.05 -19.17 -3.85
C PHE A 371 -14.06 -19.38 -4.98
N PRO A 372 -14.73 -20.57 -5.05
CA PRO A 372 -15.77 -20.82 -6.04
C PRO A 372 -16.88 -19.77 -5.97
N GLY A 373 -17.36 -19.32 -7.13
CA GLY A 373 -18.36 -18.26 -7.23
C GLY A 373 -17.81 -16.83 -7.11
N CYS A 374 -16.50 -16.68 -6.88
CA CYS A 374 -15.81 -15.39 -6.85
C CYS A 374 -14.90 -15.19 -8.07
N VAL A 375 -14.85 -13.96 -8.59
CA VAL A 375 -14.08 -13.58 -9.78
C VAL A 375 -13.35 -12.26 -9.57
N VAL A 376 -12.29 -12.02 -10.34
CA VAL A 376 -11.60 -10.71 -10.41
C VAL A 376 -12.27 -9.83 -11.45
N THR A 377 -12.55 -8.56 -11.12
CA THR A 377 -13.27 -7.59 -11.96
C THR A 377 -12.78 -6.19 -11.63
N ASP A 378 -13.20 -5.15 -12.36
CA ASP A 378 -12.75 -3.77 -12.11
C ASP A 378 -13.80 -2.93 -11.39
N GLY A 379 -15.07 -3.33 -11.42
CA GLY A 379 -16.16 -2.64 -10.74
C GLY A 379 -17.26 -3.59 -10.29
N VAL A 380 -17.91 -3.25 -9.17
CA VAL A 380 -18.99 -4.05 -8.56
C VAL A 380 -20.17 -3.17 -8.15
N VAL A 381 -21.29 -3.81 -7.84
CA VAL A 381 -22.49 -3.15 -7.30
C VAL A 381 -22.20 -2.49 -5.94
N ASN A 382 -23.04 -1.54 -5.51
CA ASN A 382 -23.00 -0.84 -4.21
C ASN A 382 -23.23 -1.74 -2.96
N PHE A 383 -22.81 -3.01 -3.02
CA PHE A 383 -22.73 -3.93 -1.90
C PHE A 383 -21.35 -4.58 -1.94
N PHE A 384 -20.40 -4.00 -1.20
CA PHE A 384 -19.01 -4.47 -1.19
C PHE A 384 -18.34 -4.30 0.16
N LEU A 385 -17.46 -5.25 0.49
CA LEU A 385 -16.53 -5.16 1.61
C LEU A 385 -15.17 -4.72 1.06
N ALA A 386 -14.52 -3.77 1.72
CA ALA A 386 -13.22 -3.27 1.28
C ALA A 386 -12.30 -2.96 2.45
N ARG A 387 -10.99 -3.00 2.22
CA ARG A 387 -9.99 -2.51 3.15
C ARG A 387 -10.21 -1.00 3.38
N THR A 388 -10.38 -0.61 4.64
CA THR A 388 -10.75 0.76 5.00
C THR A 388 -9.71 1.78 4.55
N ASP A 389 -8.42 1.46 4.67
CA ASP A 389 -7.31 2.30 4.22
C ASP A 389 -7.30 2.47 2.70
N LYS A 390 -7.56 1.41 1.93
CA LYS A 390 -7.63 1.49 0.45
C LYS A 390 -8.80 2.31 -0.06
N VAL A 391 -9.97 2.21 0.57
CA VAL A 391 -11.11 3.08 0.22
C VAL A 391 -10.79 4.55 0.52
N ARG A 392 -10.07 4.84 1.60
CA ARG A 392 -9.64 6.20 1.95
C ARG A 392 -8.54 6.73 1.02
N GLU A 393 -7.63 5.87 0.60
CA GLU A 393 -6.56 6.20 -0.34
C GLU A 393 -7.12 6.61 -1.71
N VAL A 394 -8.10 5.85 -2.23
CA VAL A 394 -8.78 6.20 -3.48
C VAL A 394 -9.70 7.41 -3.29
N GLY A 395 -10.54 7.38 -2.24
CA GLY A 395 -11.50 8.43 -1.93
C GLY A 395 -12.70 8.50 -2.89
N PHE A 396 -13.79 9.11 -2.44
CA PHE A 396 -14.95 9.40 -3.30
C PHE A 396 -14.97 10.88 -3.66
N ASP A 397 -14.92 11.27 -4.94
CA ASP A 397 -14.90 12.70 -5.30
C ASP A 397 -16.21 13.41 -4.92
N PRO A 398 -16.22 14.33 -3.93
CA PRO A 398 -17.47 14.92 -3.43
C PRO A 398 -18.15 15.85 -4.44
N ARG A 399 -17.48 16.20 -5.55
CA ARG A 399 -18.10 16.92 -6.67
C ARG A 399 -19.18 16.10 -7.37
N LEU A 400 -19.12 14.77 -7.26
CA LEU A 400 -20.13 13.85 -7.76
C LEU A 400 -21.25 13.67 -6.74
N SER A 401 -22.12 14.67 -6.64
CA SER A 401 -23.17 14.73 -5.62
C SER A 401 -24.40 13.85 -5.93
N ARG A 402 -24.72 13.61 -7.21
CA ARG A 402 -25.95 12.91 -7.65
C ARG A 402 -25.71 11.67 -8.50
N VAL A 403 -24.73 11.73 -9.40
CA VAL A 403 -24.48 10.67 -10.37
C VAL A 403 -23.05 10.19 -10.21
N ALA A 404 -22.89 9.05 -9.56
CA ALA A 404 -21.66 8.27 -9.63
C ALA A 404 -21.86 6.83 -9.18
N HIS A 405 -21.08 5.94 -9.78
CA HIS A 405 -20.92 4.55 -9.37
C HIS A 405 -19.52 4.05 -9.76
N LEU A 406 -19.19 4.07 -11.05
CA LEU A 406 -17.93 3.55 -11.58
C LEU A 406 -16.75 4.50 -11.43
N GLU A 407 -17.00 5.77 -11.10
CA GLU A 407 -15.97 6.79 -10.97
C GLU A 407 -15.00 6.46 -9.83
N PHE A 408 -15.48 5.89 -8.73
CA PHE A 408 -14.62 5.38 -7.65
C PHE A 408 -13.69 4.27 -8.14
N PHE A 409 -14.21 3.34 -8.94
CA PHE A 409 -13.43 2.23 -9.48
C PHE A 409 -12.44 2.68 -10.54
N LEU A 410 -12.82 3.67 -11.35
CA LEU A 410 -11.92 4.31 -12.31
C LEU A 410 -10.80 5.08 -11.61
N ASP A 411 -11.11 5.82 -10.54
CA ASP A 411 -10.12 6.51 -9.70
C ASP A 411 -9.15 5.51 -9.02
N GLY A 412 -9.64 4.31 -8.69
CA GLY A 412 -8.85 3.21 -8.14
C GLY A 412 -8.19 2.31 -9.18
N LEU A 413 -8.31 2.59 -10.48
CA LEU A 413 -7.78 1.70 -11.52
C LEU A 413 -6.25 1.65 -11.44
N GLY A 414 -5.69 0.44 -11.24
CA GLY A 414 -4.25 0.23 -11.06
C GLY A 414 -3.76 0.27 -9.61
N SER A 415 -4.55 0.78 -8.67
CA SER A 415 -4.21 0.80 -7.22
C SER A 415 -5.12 -0.09 -6.37
N LEU A 416 -6.36 -0.34 -6.82
CA LEU A 416 -7.36 -1.15 -6.14
C LEU A 416 -7.54 -2.49 -6.84
N ARG A 417 -7.37 -3.60 -6.09
CA ARG A 417 -7.65 -4.96 -6.59
C ARG A 417 -9.06 -5.38 -6.21
N VAL A 418 -9.92 -5.54 -7.21
CA VAL A 418 -11.37 -5.74 -7.02
C VAL A 418 -11.79 -7.16 -7.40
N GLY A 419 -12.68 -7.75 -6.59
CA GLY A 419 -13.35 -9.00 -6.90
C GLY A 419 -14.86 -8.96 -6.65
N SER A 420 -15.56 -10.01 -7.07
CA SER A 420 -17.01 -10.14 -6.89
C SER A 420 -17.39 -11.60 -6.63
N CYS A 421 -18.18 -11.84 -5.58
CA CYS A 421 -18.72 -13.14 -5.21
C CYS A 421 -20.25 -13.15 -5.43
N SER A 422 -20.76 -14.05 -6.27
CA SER A 422 -22.21 -14.13 -6.56
C SER A 422 -23.02 -14.86 -5.50
N ASP A 423 -22.38 -15.60 -4.60
CA ASP A 423 -22.99 -16.41 -3.54
C ASP A 423 -23.28 -15.62 -2.25
N VAL A 424 -22.68 -14.43 -2.09
CA VAL A 424 -23.00 -13.50 -0.99
C VAL A 424 -24.00 -12.48 -1.48
N VAL A 425 -25.23 -12.54 -0.97
CA VAL A 425 -26.38 -11.80 -1.51
C VAL A 425 -27.03 -10.93 -0.44
N VAL A 426 -27.33 -9.68 -0.79
CA VAL A 426 -28.21 -8.79 -0.03
C VAL A 426 -29.49 -8.54 -0.82
N ASP A 427 -30.63 -8.45 -0.15
CA ASP A 427 -31.90 -8.16 -0.82
C ASP A 427 -32.10 -6.63 -0.90
N HIS A 428 -32.76 -6.15 -1.95
CA HIS A 428 -33.12 -4.74 -2.15
C HIS A 428 -34.60 -4.56 -1.81
N ALA A 429 -34.94 -3.58 -0.98
CA ALA A 429 -36.32 -3.19 -0.73
C ALA A 429 -36.92 -2.63 -2.02
N SER A 430 -37.97 -3.29 -2.53
CA SER A 430 -38.50 -3.07 -3.88
C SER A 430 -38.68 -1.60 -4.29
N LYS A 431 -38.24 -1.29 -5.52
CA LYS A 431 -38.58 -0.05 -6.24
C LYS A 431 -39.95 -0.11 -6.95
N LEU A 432 -40.59 -1.28 -7.01
CA LEU A 432 -41.92 -1.42 -7.62
C LEU A 432 -42.95 -0.64 -6.79
N LYS A 433 -43.52 0.40 -7.39
CA LYS A 433 -44.72 1.07 -6.86
C LYS A 433 -45.91 0.16 -7.13
N LEU A 434 -46.44 -0.46 -6.08
CA LEU A 434 -47.72 -1.16 -6.17
C LEU A 434 -48.85 -0.12 -6.25
N PRO A 435 -49.97 -0.39 -6.95
CA PRO A 435 -51.05 0.58 -7.13
C PRO A 435 -51.61 1.16 -5.83
N TRP A 436 -51.44 0.43 -4.73
CA TRP A 436 -52.04 0.68 -3.41
C TRP A 436 -51.11 1.39 -2.42
N THR A 437 -49.85 1.68 -2.78
CA THR A 437 -48.92 2.40 -1.88
C THR A 437 -49.19 3.91 -1.92
N SER A 438 -49.48 4.50 -0.75
CA SER A 438 -49.74 5.93 -0.59
C SER A 438 -48.59 6.80 -1.10
N ARG A 439 -48.91 7.92 -1.75
CA ARG A 439 -47.93 8.94 -2.12
C ARG A 439 -47.45 9.67 -0.86
N ASP A 440 -46.27 9.33 -0.40
CA ASP A 440 -45.56 10.06 0.64
C ASP A 440 -44.86 11.29 0.02
N ALA A 441 -45.10 12.48 0.57
CA ALA A 441 -44.47 13.73 0.15
C ALA A 441 -42.93 13.69 0.26
N GLY A 442 -42.40 12.94 1.25
CA GLY A 442 -40.97 12.67 1.40
C GLY A 442 -40.41 11.87 0.22
N ALA A 443 -41.16 10.85 -0.24
CA ALA A 443 -40.80 10.04 -1.39
C ALA A 443 -40.82 10.82 -2.71
N GLU A 444 -41.74 11.77 -2.88
CA GLU A 444 -41.76 12.66 -4.06
C GLU A 444 -40.55 13.59 -4.09
N THR A 445 -40.18 14.16 -2.94
CA THR A 445 -39.01 15.03 -2.83
C THR A 445 -37.74 14.24 -3.08
N TYR A 446 -37.60 13.05 -2.47
CA TYR A 446 -36.51 12.13 -2.74
C TYR A 446 -36.38 11.80 -4.24
N ALA A 447 -37.50 11.52 -4.92
CA ALA A 447 -37.50 11.18 -6.34
C ALA A 447 -36.92 12.30 -7.23
N ARG A 448 -37.18 13.58 -6.92
CA ARG A 448 -36.62 14.73 -7.66
C ARG A 448 -35.09 14.78 -7.55
N TYR A 449 -34.55 14.41 -6.40
CA TYR A 449 -33.10 14.37 -6.17
C TYR A 449 -32.44 13.10 -6.72
N ARG A 450 -33.17 11.98 -6.79
CA ARG A 450 -32.67 10.71 -7.31
C ARG A 450 -32.64 10.68 -8.84
N TYR A 451 -33.63 11.30 -9.46
CA TYR A 451 -33.82 11.39 -10.91
C TYR A 451 -33.88 12.87 -11.31
N PRO A 452 -32.72 13.54 -11.35
CA PRO A 452 -32.68 14.94 -11.73
C PRO A 452 -33.18 15.12 -13.17
N GLY A 453 -33.84 16.25 -13.43
CA GLY A 453 -34.42 16.58 -14.73
C GLY A 453 -33.38 16.92 -15.79
N SER A 454 -33.82 17.19 -17.02
CA SER A 454 -32.95 17.50 -18.17
C SER A 454 -32.10 18.77 -18.02
N LEU A 455 -32.49 19.68 -17.12
CA LEU A 455 -31.76 20.93 -16.83
C LEU A 455 -30.63 20.73 -15.80
N ASP A 456 -30.46 19.54 -15.24
CA ASP A 456 -29.42 19.26 -14.25
C ASP A 456 -28.06 19.04 -14.91
N GLU A 457 -27.06 19.81 -14.48
CA GLU A 457 -25.72 19.79 -15.05
C GLU A 457 -24.82 18.68 -14.47
N SER A 458 -25.31 17.80 -13.58
CA SER A 458 -24.46 16.81 -12.90
C SER A 458 -23.76 15.86 -13.88
N GLN A 459 -24.40 15.52 -15.00
CA GLN A 459 -23.77 14.71 -16.05
C GLN A 459 -22.65 15.46 -16.77
N MET A 460 -22.86 16.75 -17.08
CA MET A 460 -21.83 17.60 -17.68
C MET A 460 -20.66 17.83 -16.72
N ALA A 461 -20.96 18.10 -15.45
CA ALA A 461 -19.96 18.24 -14.39
C ALA A 461 -19.16 16.94 -14.22
N LYS A 462 -19.82 15.79 -14.25
CA LYS A 462 -19.16 14.47 -14.26
C LYS A 462 -18.23 14.32 -15.46
N HIS A 463 -18.66 14.61 -16.69
CA HIS A 463 -17.79 14.46 -17.87
C HIS A 463 -16.58 15.41 -17.82
N ARG A 464 -16.78 16.68 -17.43
CA ARG A 464 -15.68 17.64 -17.22
C ARG A 464 -14.69 17.12 -16.18
N LEU A 465 -15.22 16.58 -15.08
CA LEU A 465 -14.41 16.01 -14.02
C LEU A 465 -13.56 14.83 -14.51
N LEU A 466 -14.17 13.91 -15.27
CA LEU A 466 -13.48 12.78 -15.86
C LEU A 466 -12.40 13.20 -16.86
N PHE A 467 -12.64 14.27 -17.63
CA PHE A 467 -11.60 14.87 -18.47
C PHE A 467 -10.41 15.38 -17.63
N PHE A 468 -10.64 16.16 -16.57
CA PHE A 468 -9.53 16.70 -15.79
C PHE A 468 -8.78 15.65 -14.97
N LYS A 469 -9.47 14.60 -14.48
CA LYS A 469 -8.83 13.55 -13.67
C LYS A 469 -8.10 12.51 -14.52
N HIS A 470 -8.71 12.12 -15.63
CA HIS A 470 -8.31 10.92 -16.40
C HIS A 470 -8.00 11.24 -17.87
N ARG A 471 -8.02 12.53 -18.26
CA ARG A 471 -7.94 13.02 -19.64
C ARG A 471 -8.96 12.37 -20.58
N LEU A 472 -10.11 11.91 -20.07
CA LEU A 472 -11.09 11.21 -20.91
C LEU A 472 -11.76 12.14 -21.90
N GLN A 473 -11.56 11.89 -23.20
CA GLN A 473 -12.30 12.53 -24.30
C GLN A 473 -13.36 11.63 -24.90
N CYS A 474 -13.32 10.32 -24.64
CA CYS A 474 -14.36 9.40 -25.08
C CYS A 474 -14.68 8.33 -24.05
N MET A 475 -15.91 7.82 -24.10
CA MET A 475 -16.42 6.75 -23.24
C MET A 475 -17.28 5.82 -24.09
N THR A 476 -16.99 4.52 -24.04
CA THR A 476 -17.79 3.48 -24.72
C THR A 476 -18.26 2.44 -23.71
N SER A 477 -19.51 2.00 -23.84
CA SER A 477 -20.10 0.94 -23.03
C SER A 477 -20.57 -0.18 -23.95
N GLN A 478 -20.16 -1.42 -23.68
CA GLN A 478 -20.57 -2.63 -24.40
C GLN A 478 -21.22 -3.65 -23.46
#